data_AF-A0A962AG60-F1
#
_entry.id   AF-A0A962AG60-F1
#
_cell.length_a   1.000
_cell.length_b   1.000
_cell.length_c   1.000
_cell.angle_alpha   90.00
_cell.angle_beta   90.00
_cell.angle_gamma   90.00
#
_symmetry.space_group_name_H-M   'P 1'
#
loop_
_entity.id
_entity.type
_entity.pdbx_description
1 polymer ?
#
loop_
_entity_poly.entity_id
_entity_poly.type
_entity_poly.pdbx_seq_one_letter_code
_entity_poly.pdbx_strand_id
1 'polypeptide(L)'
;MPKMKTKSGAKKRFKVTAKGKVKFKQAHARHRLISKPKKMKRKARGTAVMFHSDGVKVLNYFLPYSLKKRFKGKKKPAQANDNAAQSAKAGA
;
A
#
# COMPACT_ATOMS: atom_id res chain seq x y z
N MET A 1 15.51 -30.63 -7.56
CA MET A 1 14.20 -29.94 -7.52
C MET A 1 14.39 -28.45 -7.20
N PRO A 2 14.00 -27.51 -8.08
CA PRO A 2 14.21 -26.08 -7.86
C PRO A 2 13.20 -25.50 -6.87
N LYS A 3 13.69 -24.89 -5.78
CA LYS A 3 12.87 -24.19 -4.78
C LYS A 3 12.79 -22.70 -5.09
N MET A 4 11.58 -22.13 -5.12
CA MET A 4 11.38 -20.69 -5.34
C MET A 4 12.18 -19.86 -4.32
N LYS A 5 12.84 -18.81 -4.77
CA LYS A 5 13.67 -17.94 -3.91
C LYS A 5 12.99 -16.59 -3.69
N THR A 6 13.23 -15.99 -2.53
CA THR A 6 12.78 -14.62 -2.24
C THR A 6 13.68 -13.62 -2.96
N LYS A 7 13.08 -12.60 -3.59
CA LYS A 7 13.84 -11.51 -4.21
C LYS A 7 14.51 -10.66 -3.12
N SER A 8 15.83 -10.75 -3.03
CA SER A 8 16.63 -10.05 -1.99
C SER A 8 16.41 -8.53 -2.01
N GLY A 9 16.26 -7.94 -3.20
CA GLY A 9 15.96 -6.52 -3.36
C GLY A 9 14.60 -6.09 -2.78
N ALA A 10 13.59 -6.96 -2.83
CA ALA A 10 12.28 -6.71 -2.22
C ALA A 10 12.34 -6.87 -0.70
N LYS A 11 13.04 -7.89 -0.20
CA LYS A 11 13.25 -8.14 1.24
C LYS A 11 13.89 -6.94 1.95
N LYS A 12 14.82 -6.24 1.30
CA LYS A 12 15.48 -5.05 1.84
C LYS A 12 14.56 -3.81 1.91
N ARG A 13 13.54 -3.73 1.05
CA ARG A 13 12.71 -2.52 0.86
C ARG A 13 11.36 -2.61 1.55
N PHE A 14 10.77 -3.81 1.62
CA PHE A 14 9.42 -4.02 2.11
C PHE A 14 9.44 -4.87 3.38
N LYS A 15 8.71 -4.43 4.39
CA LYS A 15 8.48 -5.22 5.62
C LYS A 15 7.01 -5.58 5.75
N VAL A 16 6.73 -6.81 6.15
CA VAL A 16 5.35 -7.27 6.40
C VAL A 16 5.00 -7.03 7.86
N THR A 17 3.85 -6.44 8.10
CA THR A 17 3.31 -6.27 9.46
C THR A 17 2.70 -7.57 9.98
N ALA A 18 2.52 -7.70 11.29
CA ALA A 18 1.83 -8.84 11.89
C ALA A 18 0.40 -9.07 11.33
N LYS A 19 -0.23 -8.02 10.78
CA LYS A 19 -1.55 -8.07 10.14
C LYS A 19 -1.51 -8.38 8.63
N GLY A 20 -0.35 -8.72 8.06
CA GLY A 20 -0.20 -9.06 6.64
C GLY A 20 -0.16 -7.87 5.67
N LYS A 21 -0.16 -6.63 6.17
CA LYS A 21 0.02 -5.42 5.33
C LYS A 21 1.49 -5.16 5.06
N VAL A 22 1.81 -4.62 3.87
CA VAL A 22 3.16 -4.26 3.47
C VAL A 22 3.47 -2.81 3.87
N LYS A 23 4.56 -2.62 4.60
CA LYS A 23 5.15 -1.33 4.95
C LYS A 23 6.31 -0.99 4.03
N PHE A 24 6.43 0.27 3.66
CA PHE A 24 7.52 0.81 2.86
C PHE A 24 7.96 2.19 3.37
N LYS A 25 9.17 2.60 2.99
CA LYS A 25 9.70 3.94 3.26
C LYS A 25 9.32 4.88 2.11
N GLN A 26 8.96 6.11 2.45
CA GLN A 26 8.61 7.13 1.46
C GLN A 26 9.78 7.50 0.53
N ALA A 27 9.44 7.76 -0.74
CA ALA A 27 10.40 8.19 -1.75
C ALA A 27 10.70 9.70 -1.66
N HIS A 28 11.69 10.15 -2.43
CA HIS A 28 12.06 11.57 -2.58
C HIS A 28 12.47 12.31 -1.28
N ALA A 29 12.98 11.59 -0.28
CA ALA A 29 13.38 12.16 1.01
C ALA A 29 14.90 12.10 1.29
N ARG A 30 15.73 11.93 0.24
CA ARG A 30 17.20 11.76 0.39
C ARG A 30 18.03 12.90 -0.16
N HIS A 31 17.74 13.38 -1.36
CA HIS A 31 18.48 14.46 -2.03
C HIS A 31 17.52 15.56 -2.53
N ARG A 32 18.10 16.72 -2.90
CA ARG A 32 17.38 17.94 -3.30
C ARG A 32 16.30 18.33 -2.27
N LEU A 33 16.70 18.44 -0.99
CA LEU A 33 15.81 18.82 0.11
C LEU A 33 15.60 20.34 0.22
N ILE A 34 16.47 21.11 -0.43
CA ILE A 34 16.41 22.58 -0.48
C ILE A 34 15.16 23.02 -1.26
N SER A 35 14.92 22.43 -2.43
CA SER A 35 13.76 22.74 -3.29
C SER A 35 12.43 22.19 -2.79
N LYS A 36 12.41 21.43 -1.68
CA LYS A 36 11.19 20.77 -1.18
C LYS A 36 10.60 21.49 0.03
N PRO A 37 9.27 21.68 0.08
CA PRO A 37 8.63 22.36 1.19
C PRO A 37 8.79 21.56 2.49
N LYS A 38 8.87 22.28 3.62
CA LYS A 38 9.00 21.66 4.97
C LYS A 38 7.87 20.67 5.27
N LYS A 39 6.65 20.95 4.78
CA LYS A 39 5.46 20.07 4.90
C LYS A 39 5.68 18.69 4.26
N MET A 40 6.24 18.64 3.05
CA MET A 40 6.54 17.36 2.37
C MET A 40 7.61 16.58 3.13
N LYS A 41 8.69 17.25 3.55
CA LYS A 41 9.78 16.64 4.32
C LYS A 41 9.26 16.01 5.61
N ARG A 42 8.36 16.69 6.33
CA ARG A 42 7.73 16.15 7.56
C ARG A 42 6.89 14.90 7.29
N LYS A 43 6.05 14.92 6.26
CA LYS A 43 5.22 13.76 5.88
C LYS A 43 6.06 12.53 5.48
N ALA A 44 7.21 12.76 4.86
CA ALA A 44 8.08 11.69 4.36
C ALA A 44 9.03 11.05 5.40
N ARG A 45 9.07 11.55 6.65
CA ARG A 45 9.91 10.97 7.72
C ARG A 45 9.49 9.56 8.12
N GLY A 46 8.17 9.30 8.11
CA GLY A 46 7.59 8.04 8.55
C GLY A 46 7.62 6.91 7.52
N THR A 47 7.18 5.73 7.95
CA THR A 47 6.83 4.63 7.05
C THR A 47 5.35 4.68 6.74
N ALA A 48 4.97 4.21 5.55
CA ALA A 48 3.57 4.12 5.16
C ALA A 48 3.20 2.69 4.79
N VAL A 49 1.89 2.46 4.79
CA VAL A 49 1.30 1.20 4.36
C VAL A 49 0.96 1.31 2.89
N MET A 50 1.34 0.30 2.11
CA MET A 50 1.03 0.22 0.69
C MET A 50 -0.47 0.03 0.46
N PHE A 51 -0.94 0.48 -0.69
CA PHE A 51 -2.30 0.18 -1.12
C PHE A 51 -2.49 -1.33 -1.31
N HIS A 52 -3.72 -1.80 -1.14
CA HIS A 52 -4.01 -3.23 -1.03
C HIS A 52 -3.55 -4.03 -2.26
N SER A 53 -3.87 -3.55 -3.47
CA SER A 53 -3.53 -4.26 -4.72
C SER A 53 -2.02 -4.44 -4.88
N ASP A 54 -1.24 -3.42 -4.59
CA ASP A 54 0.21 -3.46 -4.77
C ASP A 54 0.86 -4.33 -3.69
N GLY A 55 0.32 -4.28 -2.47
CA GLY A 55 0.77 -5.15 -1.37
C GLY A 55 0.63 -6.63 -1.73
N VAL A 56 -0.50 -7.00 -2.35
CA VAL A 56 -0.75 -8.37 -2.82
C VAL A 56 0.27 -8.80 -3.88
N LYS A 57 0.57 -7.95 -4.86
CA LYS A 57 1.58 -8.23 -5.89
C LYS A 57 2.95 -8.48 -5.26
N VAL A 58 3.36 -7.62 -4.32
CA VAL A 58 4.68 -7.75 -3.65
C VAL A 58 4.80 -9.06 -2.87
N LEU A 59 3.75 -9.43 -2.13
CA LEU A 59 3.73 -10.66 -1.35
C LEU A 59 3.67 -11.92 -2.22
N ASN A 60 2.96 -11.88 -3.34
CA ASN A 60 2.77 -13.04 -4.21
C ASN A 60 3.99 -13.34 -5.08
N TYR A 61 4.58 -12.33 -5.70
CA TYR A 61 5.63 -12.53 -6.70
C TYR A 61 7.05 -12.41 -6.14
N PHE A 62 7.28 -11.60 -5.10
CA PHE A 62 8.65 -11.30 -4.63
C PHE A 62 9.00 -11.93 -3.29
N LEU A 63 8.00 -12.16 -2.43
CA LEU A 63 8.19 -12.63 -1.05
C LEU A 63 7.33 -13.87 -0.74
N PRO A 64 7.57 -15.01 -1.43
CA PRO A 64 6.72 -16.20 -1.32
C PRO A 64 6.63 -16.78 0.09
N TYR A 65 7.70 -16.69 0.88
CA TYR A 65 7.77 -17.20 2.27
C TYR A 65 7.48 -16.14 3.34
N SER A 66 7.02 -14.94 2.94
CA SER A 66 6.66 -13.93 3.92
C SER A 66 5.28 -14.20 4.53
N LEU A 67 5.02 -13.64 5.72
CA LEU A 67 3.83 -13.89 6.51
C LEU A 67 2.56 -13.40 5.80
N LYS A 68 1.93 -14.26 4.99
CA LYS A 68 0.65 -14.00 4.33
C LYS A 68 -0.51 -14.33 5.28
N LYS A 69 -0.81 -13.45 6.24
CA LYS A 69 -2.16 -13.45 6.79
C LYS A 69 -3.09 -12.90 5.71
N ARG A 70 -3.64 -13.81 4.89
CA ARG A 70 -4.75 -13.49 4.00
C ARG A 70 -5.82 -12.86 4.90
N PHE A 71 -6.30 -11.67 4.55
CA PHE A 71 -7.57 -11.19 5.10
C PHE A 71 -8.64 -12.21 4.67
N LYS A 72 -8.79 -13.32 5.38
CA LYS A 72 -9.99 -14.14 5.29
C LYS A 72 -11.10 -13.25 5.85
N GLY A 73 -11.95 -12.74 4.97
CA GLY A 73 -13.24 -12.16 5.35
C GLY A 73 -13.30 -10.66 5.64
N LYS A 74 -13.06 -9.80 4.65
CA LYS A 74 -13.90 -8.60 4.50
C LYS A 74 -14.48 -8.62 3.09
N LYS A 75 -15.76 -8.99 2.97
CA LYS A 75 -16.56 -8.74 1.76
C LYS A 75 -16.31 -7.28 1.36
N LYS A 76 -16.03 -7.01 0.08
CA LYS A 76 -16.10 -5.64 -0.45
C LYS A 76 -17.49 -5.10 -0.07
N PRO A 77 -17.64 -3.91 0.54
CA PRO A 77 -18.92 -3.22 0.37
C PRO A 77 -19.10 -3.05 -1.13
N ALA A 78 -20.24 -3.51 -1.64
CA ALA A 78 -20.64 -3.25 -3.02
C ALA A 78 -20.51 -1.75 -3.29
N GLN A 79 -20.05 -1.38 -4.48
CA GLN A 79 -20.10 0.01 -4.93
C GLN A 79 -21.57 0.43 -4.92
N ALA A 80 -21.96 1.24 -3.93
CA ALA A 80 -23.22 1.96 -4.00
C ALA A 80 -23.05 3.00 -5.10
N ASN A 81 -23.86 2.89 -6.16
CA ASN A 81 -23.83 3.81 -7.28
C ASN A 81 -24.23 5.20 -6.80
N ASP A 82 -23.30 6.16 -6.87
CA ASP A 82 -23.47 7.57 -6.49
C ASP A 82 -24.41 8.37 -7.43
N ASN A 83 -25.33 7.71 -8.13
CA ASN A 83 -26.24 8.33 -9.10
C ASN A 83 -27.61 8.73 -8.52
N ALA A 84 -27.85 8.54 -7.21
CA ALA A 84 -29.10 8.94 -6.55
C ALA A 84 -29.03 10.31 -5.86
N ALA A 85 -27.83 10.89 -5.68
CA ALA A 85 -27.64 12.16 -4.96
C ALA A 85 -27.72 13.41 -5.86
N GLN A 86 -27.85 13.24 -7.18
CA GLN A 86 -27.89 14.35 -8.15
C GLN A 86 -29.30 14.71 -8.64
N SER A 87 -30.35 13.94 -8.32
CA SER A 87 -31.74 14.25 -8.70
C SER A 87 -32.57 14.98 -7.63
N ALA A 88 -32.05 15.13 -6.40
CA ALA A 88 -32.76 15.80 -5.30
C ALA A 88 -32.41 17.30 -5.12
N LYS A 89 -31.63 17.88 -6.04
CA LYS A 89 -31.26 19.32 -6.04
C LYS A 89 -31.83 20.12 -7.21
N ALA A 90 -32.82 19.57 -7.91
CA ALA A 90 -33.52 20.23 -9.03
C ALA A 90 -35.01 20.48 -8.71
N GLY A 91 -35.35 20.73 -7.44
CA GLY A 91 -36.73 20.91 -7.00
C GLY A 91 -36.83 21.59 -5.64
N ALA A 92 -36.32 22.82 -5.56
CA ALA A 92 -36.70 23.88 -4.62
C ALA A 92 -36.03 25.18 -5.08
#